data_AF-A0ABD5L2N7-F1
#
_entry.id   AF-A0ABD5L2N7-F1
#
_cell.length_a   1.000
_cell.length_b   1.000
_cell.length_c   1.000
_cell.angle_alpha   90.00
_cell.angle_beta   90.00
_cell.angle_gamma   90.00
#
_symmetry.space_group_name_H-M   'P 1'
#
loop_
_entity.id
_entity.type
_entity.pdbx_description
1 polymer ?
#
loop_
_entity_poly.entity_id
_entity_poly.type
_entity_poly.pdbx_seq_one_letter_code
_entity_poly.pdbx_strand_id
1 'polypeptide(L)'
;MELNQVGLPLPAYVTMLFIVAIVGCFYLITIFQFKKDPGILSHRIWEKMHIITILIFTASLLIFVTLIVVTPLDEWIQKWRGLLYLIMIYFFFLIYWFMLSIVNKYMATTMSKINKIHVSFAGTAFLLIVIIFFLPSI
;
A
#
# COMPACT_ATOMS: atom_id res chain seq x y z
N MET A 1 7.55 -41.23 5.49
CA MET A 1 7.73 -40.52 4.21
C MET A 1 7.02 -39.19 4.36
N GLU A 2 7.70 -38.22 4.97
CA GLU A 2 7.13 -36.89 5.21
C GLU A 2 7.09 -36.16 3.88
N LEU A 3 5.89 -35.80 3.43
CA LEU A 3 5.72 -34.99 2.23
C LEU A 3 6.38 -33.64 2.51
N ASN A 4 7.48 -33.41 1.80
CA ASN A 4 8.26 -32.18 1.74
C ASN A 4 7.30 -30.97 1.56
N GLN A 5 6.99 -30.25 2.64
CA GLN A 5 6.23 -28.99 2.61
C GLN A 5 7.17 -27.89 2.10
N VAL A 6 7.46 -27.90 0.79
CA VAL A 6 8.25 -26.86 0.09
C VAL A 6 7.40 -25.59 -0.18
N GLY A 7 6.27 -25.44 0.51
CA GLY A 7 5.33 -24.33 0.34
C GLY A 7 5.31 -23.41 1.56
N LEU A 8 4.99 -22.13 1.33
CA LEU A 8 4.66 -21.22 2.43
C LEU A 8 3.44 -21.75 3.20
N PRO A 9 3.27 -21.43 4.50
CA PRO A 9 2.11 -21.88 5.26
C PRO A 9 0.82 -21.25 4.71
N LEU A 10 -0.31 -21.97 4.75
CA LEU A 10 -1.62 -21.49 4.24
C LEU A 10 -1.97 -20.04 4.64
N PRO A 11 -1.76 -19.58 5.90
CA PRO A 11 -2.02 -18.20 6.29
C PRO A 11 -1.20 -17.16 5.50
N ALA A 12 0.01 -17.51 5.05
CA ALA A 12 0.84 -16.63 4.24
C ALA A 12 0.23 -16.39 2.86
N TYR A 13 -0.25 -17.45 2.19
CA TYR A 13 -0.93 -17.32 0.89
C TYR A 13 -2.21 -16.48 0.99
N VAL A 14 -3.01 -16.69 2.05
CA VAL A 14 -4.22 -15.87 2.28
C VAL A 14 -3.86 -14.40 2.49
N THR A 15 -2.78 -14.12 3.22
CA THR A 15 -2.31 -12.75 3.47
C THR A 15 -1.81 -12.09 2.18
N MET A 16 -1.05 -12.80 1.35
CA MET A 16 -0.62 -12.30 0.04
C MET A 16 -1.81 -11.97 -0.86
N LEU A 17 -2.80 -12.88 -0.95
CA LEU A 17 -4.02 -12.65 -1.71
C LEU A 17 -4.80 -11.44 -1.19
N PHE A 18 -4.90 -11.29 0.13
CA PHE A 18 -5.55 -10.13 0.74
C PHE A 18 -4.87 -8.82 0.36
N ILE A 19 -3.53 -8.75 0.44
CA ILE A 19 -2.77 -7.57 0.02
C ILE A 19 -3.02 -7.25 -1.46
N VAL A 20 -2.89 -8.25 -2.33
CA VAL A 20 -3.09 -8.09 -3.78
C VAL A 20 -4.52 -7.63 -4.08
N ALA A 21 -5.52 -8.17 -3.39
CA ALA A 21 -6.92 -7.77 -3.55
C ALA A 21 -7.16 -6.32 -3.14
N ILE A 22 -6.69 -5.90 -1.95
CA ILE A 22 -6.84 -4.52 -1.45
C ILE A 22 -6.13 -3.53 -2.38
N VAL A 23 -4.86 -3.79 -2.72
CA VAL A 23 -4.10 -2.93 -3.63
C VAL A 23 -4.72 -2.94 -5.03
N GLY A 24 -5.32 -4.07 -5.44
CA GLY A 24 -6.07 -4.22 -6.68
C GLY A 24 -7.30 -3.32 -6.72
N CYS A 25 -8.04 -3.21 -5.62
CA CYS A 25 -9.14 -2.26 -5.50
C CYS A 25 -8.67 -0.81 -5.68
N PHE A 26 -7.55 -0.41 -5.06
CA PHE A 26 -6.99 0.92 -5.25
C PHE A 26 -6.56 1.18 -6.69
N TYR A 27 -5.91 0.19 -7.30
CA TYR A 27 -5.56 0.22 -8.72
C TYR A 27 -6.78 0.44 -9.62
N LEU A 28 -7.87 -0.30 -9.39
CA LEU A 28 -9.11 -0.14 -10.17
C LEU A 28 -9.72 1.26 -9.98
N ILE A 29 -9.75 1.76 -8.75
CA ILE A 29 -10.22 3.13 -8.44
C ILE A 29 -9.39 4.15 -9.23
N THR A 30 -8.07 4.03 -9.22
CA THR A 30 -7.17 4.94 -9.95
C THR A 30 -7.35 4.83 -11.47
N ILE A 31 -7.54 3.63 -12.01
CA ILE A 31 -7.83 3.43 -13.44
C ILE A 31 -9.15 4.10 -13.83
N PHE A 32 -10.20 3.94 -13.03
CA PHE A 32 -11.49 4.57 -13.32
C PHE A 32 -11.42 6.09 -13.21
N GLN A 33 -10.70 6.62 -12.22
CA GLN A 33 -10.45 8.06 -12.12
C GLN A 33 -9.67 8.57 -13.33
N PHE A 34 -8.63 7.86 -13.76
CA PHE A 34 -7.84 8.21 -14.94
C PHE A 34 -8.66 8.17 -16.24
N LYS A 35 -9.56 7.19 -16.39
CA LYS A 35 -10.50 7.14 -17.53
C LYS A 35 -11.48 8.30 -17.55
N LYS A 36 -11.89 8.79 -16.38
CA LYS A 36 -12.78 9.94 -16.24
C LYS A 36 -12.04 11.27 -16.52
N ASP A 37 -10.81 11.39 -16.04
CA ASP A 37 -9.96 12.56 -16.26
C ASP A 37 -8.54 12.13 -16.64
N PRO A 38 -8.20 12.09 -17.95
CA PRO A 38 -6.87 11.70 -18.41
C PRO A 38 -5.79 12.75 -18.05
N GLY A 39 -6.20 13.94 -17.62
CA GLY A 39 -5.35 15.03 -17.15
C GLY A 39 -4.85 14.86 -15.71
N ILE A 40 -5.48 13.98 -14.92
CA ILE A 40 -5.23 13.88 -13.47
C ILE A 40 -3.74 13.68 -13.15
N LEU A 41 -3.06 12.73 -13.79
CA LEU A 41 -1.64 12.41 -13.58
C LEU A 41 -0.66 13.43 -14.22
N SER A 42 -1.15 14.33 -15.06
CA SER A 42 -0.33 15.42 -15.65
C SER A 42 -0.41 16.73 -14.87
N HIS A 43 -1.27 16.80 -13.84
CA HIS A 43 -1.38 18.01 -13.04
C HIS A 43 -0.07 18.26 -12.26
N ARG A 44 0.36 19.53 -12.20
CA ARG A 44 1.62 19.95 -11.54
C ARG A 44 1.71 19.51 -10.08
N ILE A 45 0.57 19.26 -9.43
CA ILE A 45 0.51 18.77 -8.05
C ILE A 45 1.30 17.45 -7.90
N TRP A 46 1.33 16.59 -8.93
CA TRP A 46 2.07 15.32 -8.93
C TRP A 46 3.59 15.47 -8.84
N GLU A 47 4.15 16.63 -9.20
CA GLU A 47 5.57 16.91 -9.00
C GLU A 47 5.95 16.90 -7.52
N LYS A 48 5.00 17.27 -6.64
CA LYS A 48 5.18 17.36 -5.18
C LYS A 48 4.43 16.28 -4.41
N MET A 49 3.55 15.51 -5.07
CA MET A 49 2.74 14.49 -4.39
C MET A 49 3.57 13.49 -3.58
N HIS A 50 4.73 13.04 -4.07
CA HIS A 50 5.61 12.13 -3.32
C HIS A 50 6.05 12.70 -1.96
N ILE A 51 6.36 14.01 -1.88
CA ILE A 51 6.71 14.69 -0.63
C ILE A 51 5.47 14.81 0.26
N ILE A 52 4.33 15.20 -0.33
CA ILE A 52 3.06 15.35 0.40
C ILE A 52 2.64 14.00 1.02
N THR A 53 2.71 12.91 0.24
CA THR A 53 2.35 11.58 0.71
C THR A 53 3.31 11.08 1.78
N ILE A 54 4.63 11.34 1.67
CA ILE A 54 5.59 11.03 2.76
C ILE A 54 5.21 11.80 4.03
N LEU A 55 4.94 13.10 3.92
CA LEU A 55 4.62 13.93 5.08
C LEU A 55 3.34 13.45 5.78
N ILE A 56 2.30 13.12 5.01
CA ILE A 56 1.06 12.54 5.53
C ILE A 56 1.35 11.17 6.16
N PHE A 57 2.14 10.32 5.52
CA PHE A 57 2.50 9.01 6.05
C PHE A 57 3.25 9.11 7.38
N THR A 58 4.26 9.98 7.47
CA THR A 58 5.01 10.22 8.72
C THR A 58 4.11 10.79 9.81
N ALA A 59 3.25 11.76 9.50
CA ALA A 59 2.32 12.32 10.47
C ALA A 59 1.34 11.25 10.99
N SER A 60 0.76 10.45 10.09
CA SER A 60 -0.15 9.36 10.45
C SER A 60 0.54 8.27 11.26
N LEU A 61 1.80 7.97 10.96
CA LEU A 61 2.61 7.02 11.73
C LEU A 61 2.88 7.54 13.14
N LEU A 62 3.24 8.81 13.31
CA LEU A 62 3.44 9.43 14.63
C LEU A 62 2.16 9.41 15.47
N ILE A 63 1.01 9.72 14.86
CA ILE A 63 -0.30 9.64 15.52
C ILE A 63 -0.58 8.20 15.95
N PHE A 64 -0.38 7.23 15.06
CA PHE A 64 -0.61 5.82 15.36
C PHE A 64 0.28 5.30 16.50
N VAL A 65 1.57 5.63 16.49
CA VAL A 65 2.49 5.29 17.58
C VAL A 65 2.06 5.91 18.91
N THR A 66 1.67 7.19 18.89
CA THR A 66 1.19 7.88 20.10
C THR A 66 -0.05 7.21 20.67
N LEU A 67 -0.99 6.79 19.80
CA LEU A 67 -2.21 6.07 20.22
C LEU A 67 -1.89 4.71 20.86
N ILE A 68 -0.91 3.97 20.33
CA ILE A 68 -0.48 2.68 20.90
C ILE A 68 0.20 2.87 22.27
N VAL A 69 0.95 3.96 22.46
CA VAL A 69 1.58 4.27 23.75
C VAL A 69 0.54 4.59 24.82
N VAL A 70 -0.56 5.27 24.46
CA VAL A 70 -1.64 5.61 25.40
C VAL A 70 -2.50 4.39 25.72
N THR A 71 -2.86 3.60 24.71
CA THR A 71 -3.71 2.42 24.88
C THR A 71 -3.05 1.24 24.18
N PRO A 72 -2.67 0.18 24.91
CA PRO A 72 -1.91 -0.91 24.34
C PRO A 72 -2.70 -1.66 23.26
N LEU A 73 -1.96 -2.20 22.28
CA LEU A 73 -2.51 -2.74 21.04
C LEU A 73 -3.44 -3.96 21.27
N ASP A 74 -3.22 -4.72 22.33
CA ASP A 74 -4.05 -5.86 22.72
C ASP A 74 -5.49 -5.44 23.04
N GLU A 75 -5.67 -4.31 23.74
CA GLU A 75 -6.99 -3.75 23.99
C GLU A 75 -7.69 -3.29 22.71
N TRP A 76 -6.94 -2.73 21.76
CA TRP A 76 -7.48 -2.35 20.45
C TRP A 76 -7.92 -3.57 19.64
N ILE A 77 -7.16 -4.66 19.69
CA ILE A 77 -7.51 -5.91 18.99
C ILE A 77 -8.80 -6.50 19.58
N GLN A 78 -8.97 -6.46 20.89
CA GLN A 78 -10.15 -7.01 21.56
C GLN A 78 -11.40 -6.16 21.37
N LYS A 79 -11.28 -4.83 21.53
CA LYS A 79 -12.43 -3.91 21.54
C LYS A 79 -12.73 -3.28 20.17
N TRP A 80 -11.69 -2.97 19.40
CA TRP A 80 -11.77 -2.12 18.20
C TRP A 80 -11.16 -2.77 16.96
N ARG A 81 -11.27 -4.11 16.83
CA ARG A 81 -10.68 -4.87 15.72
C ARG A 81 -11.01 -4.30 14.33
N GLY A 82 -12.24 -3.84 14.12
CA GLY A 82 -12.67 -3.22 12.86
C GLY A 82 -11.92 -1.92 12.54
N LEU A 83 -11.64 -1.09 13.54
CA LEU A 83 -10.89 0.15 13.39
C LEU A 83 -9.43 -0.13 13.00
N LEU A 84 -8.82 -1.17 13.56
CA LEU A 84 -7.47 -1.59 13.16
C LEU A 84 -7.40 -2.02 11.68
N TYR A 85 -8.39 -2.77 11.19
CA TYR A 85 -8.44 -3.10 9.76
C TYR A 85 -8.58 -1.85 8.88
N LEU A 86 -9.40 -0.88 9.30
CA LEU A 86 -9.55 0.39 8.57
C LEU A 86 -8.24 1.19 8.55
N ILE A 87 -7.53 1.28 9.68
CA ILE A 87 -6.22 1.92 9.78
C ILE A 87 -5.19 1.22 8.88
N MET A 88 -5.18 -0.11 8.85
CA MET A 88 -4.28 -0.88 8.00
C MET A 88 -4.55 -0.63 6.50
N ILE A 89 -5.83 -0.65 6.08
CA ILE A 89 -6.24 -0.33 4.71
C ILE A 89 -5.82 1.10 4.34
N TYR A 90 -5.95 2.04 5.28
CA TYR A 90 -5.49 3.42 5.10
C TYR A 90 -3.97 3.51 4.86
N PHE A 91 -3.15 2.77 5.63
CA PHE A 91 -1.70 2.74 5.39
C PHE A 91 -1.35 2.09 4.04
N PHE A 92 -2.03 1.01 3.65
CA PHE A 92 -1.83 0.39 2.33
C PHE A 92 -2.15 1.37 1.20
N PHE A 93 -3.21 2.16 1.36
CA PHE A 93 -3.59 3.20 0.42
C PHE A 93 -2.52 4.29 0.31
N LEU A 94 -1.97 4.76 1.44
CA LEU A 94 -0.87 5.74 1.43
C LEU A 94 0.37 5.21 0.70
N ILE A 95 0.74 3.95 0.93
CA ILE A 95 1.88 3.31 0.27
C ILE A 95 1.63 3.19 -1.24
N TYR A 96 0.43 2.77 -1.63
CA TYR A 96 0.04 2.73 -3.05
C TYR A 96 0.14 4.11 -3.70
N TRP A 97 -0.41 5.14 -3.05
CA TRP A 97 -0.38 6.50 -3.56
C TRP A 97 1.03 7.07 -3.64
N PHE A 98 1.88 6.74 -2.67
CA PHE A 98 3.28 7.10 -2.67
C PHE A 98 4.01 6.49 -3.86
N MET A 99 3.83 5.18 -4.07
CA MET A 99 4.44 4.48 -5.19
C MET A 99 3.96 5.03 -6.53
N LEU A 100 2.66 5.31 -6.64
CA LEU A 100 2.08 5.97 -7.81
C LEU A 100 2.74 7.33 -8.09
N SER A 101 2.99 8.13 -7.05
CA SER A 101 3.68 9.40 -7.22
C SER A 101 5.15 9.24 -7.63
N ILE A 102 5.87 8.26 -7.08
CA ILE A 102 7.25 7.97 -7.49
C ILE A 102 7.28 7.58 -8.95
N VAL A 103 6.46 6.60 -9.34
CA VAL A 103 6.42 6.10 -10.71
C VAL A 103 6.01 7.22 -11.68
N ASN A 104 5.05 8.07 -11.31
CA ASN A 104 4.66 9.18 -12.17
C ASN A 104 5.79 10.18 -12.43
N LYS A 105 6.56 10.51 -11.38
CA LYS A 105 7.64 11.51 -11.41
C LYS A 105 8.94 10.97 -12.02
N TYR A 106 9.36 9.75 -11.65
CA TYR A 106 10.70 9.23 -11.94
C TYR A 106 10.75 8.24 -13.11
N MET A 107 9.63 7.60 -13.50
CA MET A 107 9.64 6.79 -14.72
C MET A 107 9.56 7.67 -15.98
N ALA A 108 10.25 7.19 -17.02
CA ALA A 108 10.36 7.85 -18.32
C ALA A 108 9.03 8.41 -18.81
N THR A 109 9.07 9.65 -19.31
CA THR A 109 7.92 10.35 -19.89
C THR A 109 7.36 9.67 -21.14
N THR A 110 8.15 8.80 -21.77
CA THR A 110 7.77 7.96 -22.91
C THR A 110 6.84 6.81 -22.54
N MET A 111 6.73 6.44 -21.25
CA MET A 111 5.76 5.43 -20.82
C MET A 111 4.34 6.00 -20.77
N SER A 112 3.38 5.22 -21.26
CA SER A 112 1.96 5.57 -21.16
C SER A 112 1.55 5.72 -19.69
N LYS A 113 0.66 6.67 -19.40
CA LYS A 113 0.14 6.89 -18.05
C LYS A 113 -0.52 5.63 -17.45
N ILE A 114 -1.13 4.80 -18.31
CA ILE A 114 -1.71 3.51 -17.92
C ILE A 114 -0.63 2.52 -17.47
N ASN A 115 0.48 2.41 -18.20
CA ASN A 115 1.60 1.55 -17.79
C ASN A 115 2.21 2.01 -16.47
N LYS A 116 2.29 3.32 -16.22
CA LYS A 116 2.71 3.87 -14.93
C LYS A 116 1.80 3.39 -13.79
N ILE A 117 0.49 3.33 -13.99
CA ILE A 117 -0.46 2.81 -12.98
C ILE A 117 -0.24 1.31 -12.75
N HIS A 118 -0.02 0.51 -13.80
CA HIS A 118 0.28 -0.93 -13.67
C HIS A 118 1.59 -1.19 -12.90
N VAL A 119 2.65 -0.45 -13.22
CA VAL A 119 3.93 -0.57 -12.51
C VAL A 119 3.78 -0.16 -11.04
N SER A 120 2.97 0.86 -10.76
CA SER A 120 2.71 1.31 -9.38
C SER A 120 1.99 0.24 -8.58
N PHE A 121 1.01 -0.45 -9.19
CA PHE A 121 0.34 -1.59 -8.59
C PHE A 121 1.32 -2.74 -8.29
N ALA A 122 2.07 -3.18 -9.29
CA ALA A 122 3.04 -4.28 -9.14
C ALA A 122 4.11 -3.94 -8.09
N GLY A 123 4.66 -2.72 -8.14
CA GLY A 123 5.65 -2.23 -7.19
C GLY A 123 5.13 -2.15 -5.76
N THR A 124 3.88 -1.69 -5.56
CA THR A 124 3.25 -1.63 -4.23
C THR A 124 3.00 -3.02 -3.67
N ALA A 125 2.42 -3.93 -4.46
CA ALA A 125 2.14 -5.29 -4.03
C ALA A 125 3.44 -6.02 -3.66
N PHE A 126 4.48 -5.89 -4.51
CA PHE A 126 5.79 -6.45 -4.24
C PHE A 126 6.42 -5.89 -2.96
N LEU A 127 6.42 -4.57 -2.79
CA LEU A 127 6.96 -3.90 -1.60
C LEU A 127 6.27 -4.36 -0.31
N LEU A 128 4.93 -4.44 -0.30
CA LEU A 128 4.18 -4.90 0.88
C LEU A 128 4.46 -6.37 1.20
N ILE A 129 4.54 -7.23 0.19
CA ILE A 129 4.89 -8.65 0.39
C ILE A 129 6.30 -8.76 0.97
N VAL A 130 7.29 -8.03 0.42
CA VAL A 130 8.66 -8.06 0.94
C VAL A 130 8.69 -7.58 2.39
N ILE A 131 8.06 -6.46 2.72
CA ILE A 131 8.04 -5.93 4.09
C ILE A 131 7.39 -6.90 5.06
N ILE A 132 6.23 -7.46 4.73
CA ILE A 132 5.47 -8.29 5.68
C ILE A 132 6.13 -9.64 5.92
N PHE A 133 6.78 -10.23 4.90
CA PHE A 133 7.34 -11.58 5.01
C PHE A 133 8.84 -11.61 5.35
N PHE A 134 9.62 -10.56 5.01
CA PHE A 134 11.08 -10.55 5.22
C PHE A 134 11.55 -9.62 6.35
N LEU A 135 10.75 -8.62 6.76
CA LEU A 135 11.12 -7.76 7.89
C LEU A 135 11.02 -8.46 9.26
N PRO A 136 10.02 -9.31 9.56
CA PRO A 136 9.97 -10.01 10.86
C PRO A 136 11.02 -11.12 11.00
N SER A 137 11.79 -11.43 9.95
CA SER A 137 12.91 -12.39 10.00
C SER A 137 14.28 -11.77 10.32
N ILE A 138 14.32 -10.45 10.58
CA ILE A 138 15.51 -9.71 11.04
C ILE A 138 15.29 -9.34 12.51
#